data_AF-A0A4V1TC04-F1
#
_entry.id   AF-A0A4V1TC04-F1
#
_cell.length_a   1.000
_cell.length_b   1.000
_cell.length_c   1.000
_cell.angle_alpha   90.00
_cell.angle_beta   90.00
_cell.angle_gamma   90.00
#
_symmetry.space_group_name_H-M   'P 1'
#
loop_
_entity.id
_entity.type
_entity.pdbx_description
1 polymer ?
#
loop_
_entity_poly.entity_id
_entity_poly.type
_entity_poly.pdbx_seq_one_letter_code
_entity_poly.pdbx_strand_id
1 'polypeptide(L)'
;KLSHNLDHEVRSAQSEEVTKWAASLVAVCEAHIGDSTFDNGNIEELRDRLAVLRDRARKIAFGMDFKFLFRKDRRLLSIGYRVESNEVDEACYDLLASEARLTSLFGIAKGDLPTEHWYKLGRHVVPIGARGALVSWSGSMFEYLMPPLVMQERQGGILNQTNNLIVKEQMNHGRRLGTPWGISEAAFNALDHQMHYQYTNFGVPTLGLKRGLGQNAVIAPYASILASQYDPIAAVENLNELRKLGALGIYGFHDAVDFTPTRVPEGKRCAVVYNYYAHHHGMSIAAVANVVMNGLLRELFHADPVIEAAELLLQEKAPRDIPVMSAKHEEKPGTGGGELLRPEIRTVTNPATKDRELVLLSNGHYSLMLTATGSGYSRWNNLSVSRWKADPTEDRWGQFIFLRDTTSGEWWSTTAEPRRAEGEQTKTVFGDEKAEFHKTVGELTSTVEV
;
A
#
# COMPACT_ATOMS: atom_id res chain seq x y z
N LYS A 1 -18.37 9.34 32.20
CA LYS A 1 -18.61 10.50 33.11
C LYS A 1 -17.29 11.09 33.61
N LEU A 2 -16.46 10.34 34.35
CA LEU A 2 -15.14 10.82 34.80
C LEU A 2 -14.23 11.26 33.64
N SER A 3 -14.17 10.48 32.55
CA SER A 3 -13.40 10.85 31.35
C SER A 3 -13.87 12.15 30.69
N HIS A 4 -15.18 12.32 30.50
CA HIS A 4 -15.75 13.56 29.96
C HIS A 4 -15.48 14.79 30.84
N ASN A 5 -15.53 14.65 32.16
CA ASN A 5 -15.19 15.76 33.06
C ASN A 5 -13.70 16.14 32.95
N LEU A 6 -12.82 15.13 32.90
CA LEU A 6 -11.39 15.33 32.69
C LEU A 6 -11.12 16.06 31.36
N ASP A 7 -11.77 15.64 30.28
CA ASP A 7 -11.60 16.28 28.98
C ASP A 7 -12.14 17.72 28.94
N HIS A 8 -13.27 17.97 29.60
CA HIS A 8 -13.82 19.31 29.72
C HIS A 8 -12.88 20.28 30.46
N GLU A 9 -12.16 19.80 31.47
CA GLU A 9 -11.17 20.57 32.24
C GLU A 9 -9.83 20.73 31.51
N VAL A 10 -9.30 19.66 30.91
CA VAL A 10 -7.95 19.63 30.33
C VAL A 10 -7.93 20.13 28.88
N ARG A 11 -8.93 19.78 28.07
CA ARG A 11 -9.11 20.17 26.66
C ARG A 11 -7.86 19.90 25.79
N SER A 12 -7.35 18.69 25.88
CA SER A 12 -6.20 18.22 25.11
C SER A 12 -6.58 17.07 24.17
N ALA A 13 -5.78 16.84 23.12
CA ALA A 13 -5.98 15.68 22.25
C ALA A 13 -5.92 14.34 23.02
N GLN A 14 -5.08 14.28 24.07
CA GLN A 14 -4.95 13.10 24.92
C GLN A 14 -6.20 12.86 25.78
N SER A 15 -6.81 13.92 26.32
CA SER A 15 -8.03 13.80 27.12
C SER A 15 -9.26 13.44 26.27
N GLU A 16 -9.30 13.93 25.03
CA GLU A 16 -10.31 13.54 24.05
C GLU A 16 -10.16 12.05 23.69
N GLU A 17 -8.93 11.59 23.44
CA GLU A 17 -8.63 10.20 23.14
C GLU A 17 -9.05 9.26 24.29
N VAL A 18 -8.71 9.59 25.54
CA VAL A 18 -9.14 8.83 26.73
C VAL A 18 -10.66 8.75 26.80
N THR A 19 -11.36 9.84 26.49
CA THR A 19 -12.82 9.89 26.50
C THR A 19 -13.43 8.99 25.43
N LYS A 20 -12.89 9.03 24.21
CA LYS A 20 -13.32 8.17 23.10
C LYS A 20 -13.15 6.70 23.46
N TRP A 21 -11.98 6.29 23.94
CA TRP A 21 -11.72 4.90 24.32
C TRP A 21 -12.57 4.43 25.50
N ALA A 22 -12.80 5.28 26.49
CA ALA A 22 -13.70 4.96 27.60
C ALA A 22 -15.14 4.73 27.14
N ALA A 23 -15.65 5.58 26.23
CA ALA A 23 -17.00 5.41 25.68
C ALA A 23 -17.12 4.15 24.82
N SER A 24 -16.14 3.86 23.98
CA SER A 24 -16.09 2.63 23.19
C SER A 24 -16.05 1.38 24.08
N LEU A 25 -15.26 1.39 25.16
CA LEU A 25 -15.21 0.28 26.11
C LEU A 25 -16.57 0.03 26.78
N VAL A 26 -17.25 1.10 27.22
CA VAL A 26 -18.60 1.00 27.80
C VAL A 26 -19.57 0.39 26.79
N ALA A 27 -19.59 0.90 25.56
CA ALA A 27 -20.48 0.40 24.51
C ALA A 27 -20.24 -1.09 24.21
N VAL A 28 -18.97 -1.53 24.18
CA VAL A 28 -18.62 -2.95 23.99
C VAL A 28 -19.08 -3.80 25.18
N CYS A 29 -18.87 -3.34 26.41
CA CYS A 29 -19.34 -4.03 27.60
C CYS A 29 -20.87 -4.14 27.65
N GLU A 30 -21.59 -3.06 27.31
CA GLU A 30 -23.05 -3.06 27.24
C GLU A 30 -23.57 -4.03 26.17
N ALA A 31 -22.94 -4.05 24.99
CA ALA A 31 -23.26 -5.02 23.95
C ALA A 31 -23.04 -6.46 24.43
N HIS A 32 -21.90 -6.74 25.08
CA HIS A 32 -21.59 -8.06 25.60
C HIS A 32 -22.55 -8.51 26.71
N ILE A 33 -22.94 -7.59 27.59
CA ILE A 33 -23.97 -7.84 28.60
C ILE A 33 -25.29 -8.18 27.90
N GLY A 34 -25.68 -7.40 26.90
CA GLY A 34 -26.87 -7.64 26.08
C GLY A 34 -26.88 -9.06 25.48
N ASP A 35 -25.77 -9.47 24.88
CA ASP A 35 -25.60 -10.83 24.32
C ASP A 35 -25.68 -11.92 25.41
N SER A 36 -25.14 -11.67 26.60
CA SER A 36 -25.16 -12.64 27.71
C SER A 36 -26.53 -12.81 28.37
N THR A 37 -27.39 -11.78 28.29
CA THR A 37 -28.74 -11.77 28.86
C THR A 37 -29.83 -12.16 27.86
N PHE A 38 -29.46 -12.83 26.77
CA PHE A 38 -30.37 -13.19 25.69
C PHE A 38 -31.60 -13.96 26.20
N ASP A 39 -32.80 -13.40 25.93
CA ASP A 39 -34.06 -14.06 26.25
C ASP A 39 -34.29 -15.25 25.31
N ASN A 40 -34.34 -16.46 25.88
CA ASN A 40 -34.60 -17.69 25.13
C ASN A 40 -35.95 -17.66 24.37
N GLY A 41 -36.89 -16.79 24.76
CA GLY A 41 -38.12 -16.54 24.02
C GLY A 41 -37.90 -15.98 22.60
N ASN A 42 -36.77 -15.32 22.35
CA ASN A 42 -36.43 -14.70 21.05
C ASN A 42 -35.60 -15.61 20.13
N ILE A 43 -35.34 -16.87 20.52
CA ILE A 43 -34.53 -17.82 19.73
C ILE A 43 -35.11 -18.01 18.33
N GLU A 44 -36.42 -18.18 18.22
CA GLU A 44 -37.04 -18.46 16.92
C GLU A 44 -37.02 -17.24 16.00
N GLU A 45 -37.23 -16.03 16.52
CA GLU A 45 -37.07 -14.80 15.75
C GLU A 45 -35.63 -14.61 15.25
N LEU A 46 -34.64 -14.87 16.12
CA LEU A 46 -33.23 -14.82 15.73
C LEU A 46 -32.91 -15.86 14.67
N ARG A 47 -33.42 -17.10 14.82
CA ARG A 47 -33.26 -18.19 13.85
C ARG A 47 -33.81 -17.79 12.48
N ASP A 48 -35.02 -17.22 12.44
CA ASP A 48 -35.65 -16.75 11.21
C ASP A 48 -34.83 -15.65 10.55
N ARG A 49 -34.35 -14.67 11.33
CA ARG A 49 -33.48 -13.61 10.82
C ARG A 49 -32.18 -14.15 10.24
N LEU A 50 -31.56 -15.12 10.92
CA LEU A 50 -30.33 -15.77 10.43
C LEU A 50 -30.58 -16.59 9.16
N ALA A 51 -31.73 -17.26 9.05
CA ALA A 51 -32.11 -17.97 7.83
C ALA A 51 -32.28 -17.02 6.64
N VAL A 52 -32.93 -15.87 6.83
CA VAL A 52 -33.05 -14.83 5.81
C VAL A 52 -31.69 -14.29 5.39
N LEU A 53 -30.80 -14.02 6.34
CA LEU A 53 -29.44 -13.55 6.05
C LEU A 53 -28.62 -14.61 5.29
N ARG A 54 -28.70 -15.87 5.69
CA ARG A 54 -28.09 -17.02 4.99
C ARG A 54 -28.55 -17.06 3.54
N ASP A 55 -29.86 -17.01 3.30
CA ASP A 55 -30.42 -17.14 1.96
C ASP A 55 -30.04 -15.94 1.08
N ARG A 56 -30.01 -14.73 1.64
CA ARG A 56 -29.53 -13.53 0.94
C ARG A 56 -28.05 -13.65 0.59
N ALA A 57 -27.20 -14.03 1.54
CA ALA A 57 -25.76 -14.20 1.31
C ALA A 57 -25.50 -15.27 0.25
N ARG A 58 -26.19 -16.41 0.31
CA ARG A 58 -26.10 -17.48 -0.69
C ARG A 58 -26.55 -16.98 -2.07
N LYS A 59 -27.65 -16.24 -2.16
CA LYS A 59 -28.14 -15.68 -3.42
C LYS A 59 -27.13 -14.73 -4.05
N ILE A 60 -26.47 -13.89 -3.26
CA ILE A 60 -25.41 -12.98 -3.75
C ILE A 60 -24.23 -13.82 -4.25
N ALA A 61 -23.74 -14.76 -3.45
CA ALA A 61 -22.58 -15.58 -3.78
C ALA A 61 -22.78 -16.42 -5.05
N PHE A 62 -23.91 -17.12 -5.15
CA PHE A 62 -24.23 -17.97 -6.30
C PHE A 62 -24.80 -17.20 -7.49
N GLY A 63 -25.18 -15.93 -7.30
CA GLY A 63 -25.60 -15.03 -8.37
C GLY A 63 -24.45 -14.45 -9.20
N MET A 64 -23.21 -14.47 -8.69
CA MET A 64 -22.01 -14.00 -9.42
C MET A 64 -21.70 -14.92 -10.59
N ASP A 65 -21.73 -14.46 -11.83
CA ASP A 65 -21.40 -15.28 -13.02
C ASP A 65 -19.91 -15.19 -13.39
N PHE A 66 -19.15 -16.27 -13.26
CA PHE A 66 -17.73 -16.29 -13.67
C PHE A 66 -17.53 -16.70 -15.14
N LYS A 67 -18.57 -17.15 -15.85
CA LYS A 67 -18.43 -17.75 -17.19
C LYS A 67 -17.94 -16.76 -18.23
N PHE A 68 -18.35 -15.50 -18.13
CA PHE A 68 -17.95 -14.46 -19.09
C PHE A 68 -16.47 -14.08 -18.97
N LEU A 69 -15.84 -14.29 -17.81
CA LEU A 69 -14.40 -14.11 -17.60
C LEU A 69 -13.60 -15.32 -18.06
N PHE A 70 -14.23 -16.47 -18.29
CA PHE A 70 -13.54 -17.69 -18.71
C PHE A 70 -13.18 -17.66 -20.19
N ARG A 71 -11.87 -17.58 -20.47
CA ARG A 71 -11.32 -17.63 -21.82
C ARG A 71 -11.18 -19.07 -22.29
N LYS A 72 -12.10 -19.53 -23.14
CA LYS A 72 -12.18 -20.92 -23.63
C LYS A 72 -10.92 -21.40 -24.37
N ASP A 73 -10.26 -20.50 -25.09
CA ASP A 73 -9.01 -20.75 -25.83
C ASP A 73 -7.84 -21.01 -24.87
N ARG A 74 -7.77 -20.27 -23.77
CA ARG A 74 -6.72 -20.37 -22.74
C ARG A 74 -7.06 -21.37 -21.64
N ARG A 75 -8.34 -21.67 -21.44
CA ARG A 75 -8.92 -22.42 -20.32
C ARG A 75 -8.57 -21.80 -18.96
N LEU A 76 -8.51 -20.47 -18.92
CA LEU A 76 -8.14 -19.67 -17.76
C LEU A 76 -9.13 -18.51 -17.58
N LEU A 77 -9.17 -17.96 -16.38
CA LEU A 77 -9.92 -16.74 -16.10
C LEU A 77 -9.10 -15.53 -16.59
N SER A 78 -9.76 -14.63 -17.30
CA SER A 78 -9.25 -13.28 -17.56
C SER A 78 -9.09 -12.52 -16.25
N ILE A 79 -8.13 -11.60 -16.20
CA ILE A 79 -7.90 -10.76 -15.01
C ILE A 79 -9.03 -9.74 -14.78
N GLY A 80 -9.83 -9.43 -15.80
CA GLY A 80 -10.89 -8.45 -15.66
C GLY A 80 -11.72 -8.23 -16.91
N TYR A 81 -12.69 -7.35 -16.76
CA TYR A 81 -13.58 -6.93 -17.84
C TYR A 81 -13.72 -5.42 -17.80
N ARG A 82 -13.42 -4.77 -18.93
CA ARG A 82 -13.55 -3.32 -19.09
C ARG A 82 -14.97 -3.01 -19.54
N VAL A 83 -15.77 -2.46 -18.63
CA VAL A 83 -17.20 -2.16 -18.88
C VAL A 83 -17.35 -1.09 -19.97
N GLU A 84 -16.51 -0.06 -19.97
CA GLU A 84 -16.59 1.05 -20.92
C GLU A 84 -16.34 0.60 -22.37
N SER A 85 -15.38 -0.30 -22.60
CA SER A 85 -15.07 -0.85 -23.93
C SER A 85 -15.80 -2.17 -24.23
N ASN A 86 -16.51 -2.74 -23.25
CA ASN A 86 -17.17 -4.04 -23.35
C ASN A 86 -16.19 -5.16 -23.77
N GLU A 87 -14.99 -5.15 -23.18
CA GLU A 87 -13.89 -6.04 -23.51
C GLU A 87 -13.45 -6.89 -22.32
N VAL A 88 -13.21 -8.18 -22.58
CA VAL A 88 -12.52 -9.07 -21.63
C VAL A 88 -11.02 -8.81 -21.74
N ASP A 89 -10.32 -8.68 -20.61
CA ASP A 89 -8.88 -8.47 -20.62
C ASP A 89 -8.15 -9.69 -21.24
N GLU A 90 -7.11 -9.42 -22.01
CA GLU A 90 -6.34 -10.49 -22.65
C GLU A 90 -5.46 -11.25 -21.66
N ALA A 91 -5.01 -10.60 -20.59
CA ALA A 91 -4.24 -11.24 -19.55
C ALA A 91 -5.14 -12.19 -18.72
N CYS A 92 -4.53 -13.28 -18.26
CA CYS A 92 -5.21 -14.30 -17.47
C CYS A 92 -4.49 -14.54 -16.15
N TYR A 93 -5.25 -14.96 -15.14
CA TYR A 93 -4.69 -15.63 -13.98
C TYR A 93 -4.25 -17.03 -14.39
N ASP A 94 -2.93 -17.22 -14.54
CA ASP A 94 -2.34 -18.44 -15.08
C ASP A 94 -1.41 -19.16 -14.10
N LEU A 95 -1.32 -18.73 -12.83
CA LEU A 95 -0.50 -19.35 -11.80
C LEU A 95 -1.35 -19.92 -10.67
N LEU A 96 -0.92 -21.06 -10.12
CA LEU A 96 -1.57 -21.66 -8.95
C LEU A 96 -1.24 -20.88 -7.67
N ALA A 97 -0.07 -20.25 -7.59
CA ALA A 97 0.28 -19.30 -6.54
C ALA A 97 -0.27 -17.91 -6.89
N SER A 98 -1.56 -17.71 -6.62
CA SER A 98 -2.27 -16.44 -6.77
C SER A 98 -3.47 -16.42 -5.84
N GLU A 99 -3.87 -15.23 -5.43
CA GLU A 99 -5.11 -14.93 -4.73
C GLU A 99 -6.34 -15.43 -5.51
N ALA A 100 -6.28 -15.39 -6.84
CA ALA A 100 -7.37 -15.78 -7.73
C ALA A 100 -7.69 -17.27 -7.69
N ARG A 101 -6.81 -18.11 -7.12
CA ARG A 101 -7.08 -19.56 -6.97
C ARG A 101 -8.32 -19.84 -6.11
N LEU A 102 -8.65 -18.94 -5.18
CA LEU A 102 -9.89 -19.05 -4.40
C LEU A 102 -11.12 -18.91 -5.33
N THR A 103 -11.08 -17.93 -6.23
CA THR A 103 -12.09 -17.75 -7.27
C THR A 103 -12.15 -18.95 -8.21
N SER A 104 -11.01 -19.49 -8.62
CA SER A 104 -10.94 -20.72 -9.43
C SER A 104 -11.60 -21.91 -8.74
N LEU A 105 -11.28 -22.13 -7.45
CA LEU A 105 -11.89 -23.21 -6.66
C LEU A 105 -13.41 -23.02 -6.57
N PHE A 106 -13.87 -21.83 -6.18
CA PHE A 106 -15.29 -21.55 -6.04
C PHE A 106 -16.04 -21.62 -7.37
N GLY A 107 -15.45 -21.11 -8.45
CA GLY A 107 -16.04 -21.17 -9.79
C GLY A 107 -16.19 -22.59 -10.31
N ILE A 108 -15.23 -23.48 -10.02
CA ILE A 108 -15.35 -24.92 -10.33
C ILE A 108 -16.41 -25.58 -9.45
N ALA A 109 -16.35 -25.35 -8.14
CA ALA A 109 -17.29 -25.89 -7.16
C ALA A 109 -18.75 -25.54 -7.53
N LYS A 110 -18.99 -24.28 -7.87
CA LYS A 110 -20.27 -23.75 -8.33
C LYS A 110 -20.73 -24.33 -9.67
N GLY A 111 -19.81 -24.81 -10.51
CA GLY A 111 -20.09 -25.31 -11.86
C GLY A 111 -20.07 -24.24 -12.95
N ASP A 112 -19.51 -23.07 -12.68
CA ASP A 112 -19.28 -22.02 -13.69
C ASP A 112 -18.05 -22.33 -14.55
N LEU A 113 -17.04 -22.96 -13.96
CA LEU A 113 -15.75 -23.26 -14.60
C LEU A 113 -15.55 -24.77 -14.72
N PRO A 114 -14.96 -25.26 -15.82
CA PRO A 114 -14.64 -26.67 -15.95
C PRO A 114 -13.43 -27.04 -15.08
N THR A 115 -13.38 -28.26 -14.56
CA THR A 115 -12.29 -28.73 -13.68
C THR A 115 -10.90 -28.63 -14.33
N GLU A 116 -10.80 -28.74 -15.66
CA GLU A 116 -9.55 -28.57 -16.39
C GLU A 116 -8.88 -27.19 -16.17
N HIS A 117 -9.67 -26.18 -15.79
CA HIS A 117 -9.15 -24.86 -15.42
C HIS A 117 -8.09 -24.94 -14.32
N TRP A 118 -8.35 -25.74 -13.27
CA TRP A 118 -7.44 -25.90 -12.13
C TRP A 118 -6.09 -26.47 -12.53
N TYR A 119 -6.11 -27.44 -13.45
CA TYR A 119 -4.90 -28.10 -13.96
C TYR A 119 -4.15 -27.25 -14.99
N LYS A 120 -4.76 -26.17 -15.49
CA LYS A 120 -4.11 -25.19 -16.37
C LYS A 120 -3.35 -24.12 -15.61
N LEU A 121 -3.62 -23.93 -14.32
CA LEU A 121 -2.83 -23.04 -13.46
C LEU A 121 -1.38 -23.54 -13.37
N GLY A 122 -0.43 -22.66 -13.61
CA GLY A 122 0.99 -22.94 -13.64
C GLY A 122 1.53 -23.31 -12.26
N ARG A 123 2.35 -24.37 -12.21
CA ARG A 123 3.03 -24.86 -11.01
C ARG A 123 4.53 -24.60 -11.05
N HIS A 124 4.91 -23.38 -11.43
CA HIS A 124 6.31 -23.01 -11.54
C HIS A 124 6.91 -22.97 -10.15
N VAL A 125 8.06 -23.64 -9.95
CA VAL A 125 8.70 -23.77 -8.63
C VAL A 125 10.09 -23.17 -8.61
N VAL A 126 10.43 -22.56 -7.48
CA VAL A 126 11.78 -22.06 -7.17
C VAL A 126 12.33 -22.75 -5.93
N PRO A 127 13.65 -22.99 -5.87
CA PRO A 127 14.29 -23.56 -4.70
C PRO A 127 14.38 -22.53 -3.57
N ILE A 128 13.93 -22.93 -2.37
CA ILE A 128 14.11 -22.19 -1.11
C ILE A 128 14.80 -23.15 -0.13
N GLY A 129 16.12 -23.01 -0.03
CA GLY A 129 16.96 -24.02 0.62
C GLY A 129 16.89 -25.36 -0.11
N ALA A 130 16.49 -26.42 0.60
CA ALA A 130 16.39 -27.78 0.04
C ALA A 130 14.98 -28.17 -0.46
N ARG A 131 14.00 -27.24 -0.44
CA ARG A 131 12.62 -27.49 -0.85
C ARG A 131 12.15 -26.49 -1.90
N GLY A 132 11.11 -26.86 -2.65
CA GLY A 132 10.55 -26.03 -3.71
C GLY A 132 9.28 -25.31 -3.24
N ALA A 133 9.15 -24.04 -3.60
CA ALA A 133 7.94 -23.25 -3.42
C ALA A 133 7.40 -22.81 -4.78
N LEU A 134 6.08 -22.73 -4.91
CA LEU A 134 5.46 -22.14 -6.10
C LEU A 134 5.82 -20.66 -6.22
N VAL A 135 5.92 -20.20 -7.47
CA VAL A 135 6.18 -18.80 -7.84
C VAL A 135 4.86 -18.12 -8.20
N SER A 136 4.67 -16.90 -7.73
CA SER A 136 3.54 -16.02 -8.07
C SER A 136 3.97 -14.96 -9.08
N TRP A 137 3.02 -14.13 -9.54
CA TRP A 137 3.35 -13.10 -10.53
C TRP A 137 4.28 -12.05 -9.94
N SER A 138 3.90 -11.49 -8.79
CA SER A 138 4.66 -10.41 -8.15
C SER A 138 5.56 -10.84 -7.00
N GLY A 139 5.46 -12.08 -6.52
CA GLY A 139 6.14 -12.49 -5.28
C GLY A 139 5.57 -11.81 -4.04
N SER A 140 4.35 -11.27 -4.13
CA SER A 140 3.66 -10.56 -3.06
C SER A 140 3.06 -11.54 -2.07
N MET A 141 3.12 -11.24 -0.77
CA MET A 141 2.70 -12.19 0.26
C MET A 141 1.20 -12.51 0.20
N PHE A 142 0.34 -11.56 -0.19
CA PHE A 142 -1.10 -11.81 -0.31
C PHE A 142 -1.46 -12.88 -1.34
N GLU A 143 -0.70 -12.98 -2.45
CA GLU A 143 -0.96 -13.96 -3.52
C GLU A 143 -0.95 -15.38 -2.96
N TYR A 144 -0.12 -15.59 -1.93
CA TYR A 144 0.01 -16.85 -1.22
C TYR A 144 -0.95 -16.95 -0.03
N LEU A 145 -1.02 -15.91 0.81
CA LEU A 145 -1.59 -16.02 2.15
C LEU A 145 -3.02 -15.49 2.32
N MET A 146 -3.59 -14.81 1.31
CA MET A 146 -5.00 -14.44 1.32
C MET A 146 -5.92 -15.67 1.17
N PRO A 147 -5.72 -16.61 0.21
CA PRO A 147 -6.62 -17.75 0.07
C PRO A 147 -6.74 -18.65 1.31
N PRO A 148 -5.66 -18.96 2.06
CA PRO A 148 -5.71 -19.72 3.32
C PRO A 148 -6.51 -19.10 4.45
N LEU A 149 -7.02 -17.86 4.30
CA LEU A 149 -7.96 -17.28 5.25
C LEU A 149 -9.27 -18.06 5.31
N VAL A 150 -9.69 -18.65 4.18
CA VAL A 150 -10.94 -19.43 4.08
C VAL A 150 -10.73 -20.79 3.41
N MET A 151 -9.69 -20.95 2.59
CA MET A 151 -9.39 -22.20 1.91
C MET A 151 -8.48 -23.08 2.78
N GLN A 152 -8.81 -24.35 2.95
CA GLN A 152 -7.97 -25.31 3.64
C GLN A 152 -6.81 -25.77 2.75
N GLU A 153 -5.60 -25.74 3.30
CA GLU A 153 -4.42 -26.29 2.65
C GLU A 153 -3.81 -27.36 3.53
N ARG A 154 -3.99 -28.62 3.13
CA ARG A 154 -3.55 -29.77 3.94
C ARG A 154 -2.04 -29.79 4.11
N GLN A 155 -1.61 -30.14 5.31
CA GLN A 155 -0.20 -30.33 5.63
C GLN A 155 0.43 -31.36 4.67
N GLY A 156 1.61 -31.02 4.14
CA GLY A 156 2.31 -31.85 3.16
C GLY A 156 1.86 -31.66 1.70
N GLY A 157 0.81 -30.87 1.46
CA GLY A 157 0.44 -30.41 0.12
C GLY A 157 1.39 -29.34 -0.42
N ILE A 158 1.42 -29.18 -1.75
CA ILE A 158 2.29 -28.18 -2.42
C ILE A 158 1.99 -26.75 -1.98
N LEU A 159 0.72 -26.42 -1.76
CA LEU A 159 0.30 -25.07 -1.33
C LEU A 159 0.75 -24.77 0.10
N ASN A 160 0.49 -25.69 1.03
CA ASN A 160 0.94 -25.55 2.42
C ASN A 160 2.47 -25.47 2.52
N GLN A 161 3.20 -26.32 1.76
CA GLN A 161 4.66 -26.25 1.71
C GLN A 161 5.13 -24.89 1.16
N THR A 162 4.53 -24.42 0.07
CA THR A 162 4.84 -23.11 -0.52
C THR A 162 4.66 -22.02 0.52
N ASN A 163 3.51 -21.96 1.19
CA ASN A 163 3.18 -20.90 2.14
C ASN A 163 4.12 -20.88 3.36
N ASN A 164 4.57 -22.05 3.83
CA ASN A 164 5.62 -22.12 4.86
C ASN A 164 6.98 -21.61 4.37
N LEU A 165 7.33 -21.86 3.11
CA LEU A 165 8.63 -21.48 2.53
C LEU A 165 8.67 -20.00 2.15
N ILE A 166 7.59 -19.42 1.63
CA ILE A 166 7.55 -17.99 1.28
C ILE A 166 7.66 -17.10 2.52
N VAL A 167 7.08 -17.50 3.66
CA VAL A 167 7.25 -16.76 4.92
C VAL A 167 8.71 -16.74 5.34
N LYS A 168 9.41 -17.88 5.22
CA LYS A 168 10.85 -17.97 5.48
C LYS A 168 11.67 -17.11 4.52
N GLU A 169 11.34 -17.13 3.24
CA GLU A 169 12.08 -16.35 2.26
C GLU A 169 11.84 -14.85 2.42
N GLN A 170 10.65 -14.43 2.82
CA GLN A 170 10.35 -13.05 3.19
C GLN A 170 11.17 -12.59 4.39
N MET A 171 11.29 -13.43 5.43
CA MET A 171 12.20 -13.17 6.56
C MET A 171 13.66 -13.06 6.12
N ASN A 172 14.12 -13.97 5.26
CA ASN A 172 15.50 -13.95 4.75
C ASN A 172 15.76 -12.69 3.92
N HIS A 173 14.80 -12.29 3.08
CA HIS A 173 14.90 -11.10 2.26
C HIS A 173 14.95 -9.82 3.11
N GLY A 174 14.07 -9.69 4.12
CA GLY A 174 14.14 -8.58 5.09
C GLY A 174 15.51 -8.48 5.78
N ARG A 175 16.08 -9.63 6.19
CA ARG A 175 17.45 -9.67 6.75
C ARG A 175 18.51 -9.21 5.75
N ARG A 176 18.41 -9.60 4.47
CA ARG A 176 19.34 -9.14 3.41
C ARG A 176 19.27 -7.63 3.22
N LEU A 177 18.08 -7.04 3.32
CA LEU A 177 17.87 -5.59 3.20
C LEU A 177 18.18 -4.80 4.49
N GLY A 178 18.29 -5.46 5.64
CA GLY A 178 18.42 -4.80 6.94
C GLY A 178 17.12 -4.08 7.37
N THR A 179 15.97 -4.59 6.93
CA THR A 179 14.63 -4.06 7.25
C THR A 179 13.79 -5.14 7.95
N PRO A 180 12.65 -4.76 8.57
CA PRO A 180 11.58 -5.72 8.85
C PRO A 180 11.15 -6.44 7.55
N TRP A 181 10.40 -7.53 7.68
CA TRP A 181 9.88 -8.30 6.55
C TRP A 181 8.36 -8.11 6.40
N GLY A 182 7.79 -8.59 5.29
CA GLY A 182 6.36 -8.40 5.01
C GLY A 182 6.12 -7.64 3.71
N ILE A 183 6.84 -7.97 2.62
CA ILE A 183 6.62 -7.30 1.34
C ILE A 183 5.36 -7.86 0.70
N SER A 184 4.42 -6.97 0.41
CA SER A 184 3.18 -7.27 -0.29
C SER A 184 2.71 -6.02 -1.04
N GLU A 185 1.65 -6.12 -1.82
CA GLU A 185 0.91 -4.97 -2.36
C GLU A 185 0.50 -4.02 -1.23
N ALA A 186 0.78 -2.75 -1.44
CA ALA A 186 0.57 -1.72 -0.44
C ALA A 186 0.66 -0.33 -1.08
N ALA A 187 0.19 0.67 -0.34
CA ALA A 187 0.57 2.05 -0.55
C ALA A 187 2.06 2.26 -0.21
N PHE A 188 2.68 3.23 -0.85
CA PHE A 188 4.10 3.56 -0.67
C PHE A 188 4.31 5.08 -0.59
N ASN A 189 5.51 5.51 -0.20
CA ASN A 189 5.80 6.93 0.02
C ASN A 189 6.05 7.68 -1.29
N ALA A 190 5.05 7.71 -2.16
CA ALA A 190 4.92 8.62 -3.28
C ALA A 190 3.50 9.18 -3.27
N LEU A 191 3.37 10.48 -3.52
CA LEU A 191 2.09 11.18 -3.47
C LEU A 191 1.69 11.61 -4.88
N ASP A 192 0.40 11.57 -5.19
CA ASP A 192 -0.11 12.26 -6.37
C ASP A 192 -0.30 13.76 -6.08
N HIS A 193 -0.75 14.50 -7.10
CA HIS A 193 -1.07 15.92 -7.01
C HIS A 193 -2.19 16.26 -6.00
N GLN A 194 -2.92 15.28 -5.48
CA GLN A 194 -3.93 15.45 -4.43
C GLN A 194 -3.41 15.04 -3.05
N MET A 195 -2.11 14.74 -2.92
CA MET A 195 -1.48 14.25 -1.71
C MET A 195 -2.01 12.88 -1.26
N HIS A 196 -2.47 12.04 -2.18
CA HIS A 196 -2.78 10.64 -1.89
C HIS A 196 -1.57 9.75 -2.12
N TYR A 197 -1.30 8.87 -1.16
CA TYR A 197 -0.30 7.82 -1.36
C TYR A 197 -0.68 6.92 -2.54
N GLN A 198 0.32 6.65 -3.37
CA GLN A 198 0.19 5.75 -4.50
C GLN A 198 0.22 4.29 -4.04
N TYR A 199 -0.42 3.41 -4.80
CA TYR A 199 -0.60 2.00 -4.47
C TYR A 199 -0.10 1.12 -5.61
N THR A 200 0.62 0.05 -5.29
CA THR A 200 1.08 -0.92 -6.30
C THR A 200 1.40 -2.28 -5.67
N ASN A 201 1.72 -3.26 -6.51
CA ASN A 201 2.18 -4.57 -6.08
C ASN A 201 3.69 -4.60 -5.88
N PHE A 202 4.11 -4.94 -4.65
CA PHE A 202 5.49 -5.25 -4.30
C PHE A 202 5.62 -6.74 -4.01
N GLY A 203 6.84 -7.27 -4.14
CA GLY A 203 7.10 -8.64 -3.75
C GLY A 203 8.57 -8.98 -3.77
N VAL A 204 8.89 -10.19 -3.30
CA VAL A 204 10.27 -10.64 -3.19
C VAL A 204 10.74 -11.14 -4.56
N PRO A 205 11.90 -10.68 -5.08
CA PRO A 205 12.38 -11.03 -6.42
C PRO A 205 12.54 -12.53 -6.66
N THR A 206 12.93 -13.27 -5.63
CA THR A 206 13.11 -14.74 -5.69
C THR A 206 11.79 -15.50 -5.79
N LEU A 207 10.66 -14.85 -5.44
CA LEU A 207 9.32 -15.44 -5.40
C LEU A 207 8.41 -14.98 -6.56
N GLY A 208 8.86 -14.05 -7.41
CA GLY A 208 8.04 -13.41 -8.43
C GLY A 208 8.56 -13.58 -9.86
N LEU A 209 7.64 -13.65 -10.82
CA LEU A 209 7.97 -13.61 -12.26
C LEU A 209 8.25 -12.19 -12.77
N LYS A 210 7.56 -11.17 -12.23
CA LYS A 210 7.69 -9.76 -12.58
C LYS A 210 9.14 -9.27 -12.47
N ARG A 211 9.58 -8.42 -13.42
CA ARG A 211 10.90 -7.75 -13.37
C ARG A 211 10.86 -6.53 -12.46
N GLY A 212 12.01 -6.12 -11.93
CA GLY A 212 12.15 -4.90 -11.12
C GLY A 212 11.63 -4.99 -9.69
N LEU A 213 11.24 -6.18 -9.21
CA LEU A 213 10.74 -6.38 -7.84
C LEU A 213 11.76 -5.95 -6.76
N GLY A 214 13.07 -6.09 -7.04
CA GLY A 214 14.13 -5.79 -6.08
C GLY A 214 14.41 -4.30 -5.90
N GLN A 215 13.74 -3.43 -6.67
CA GLN A 215 14.00 -2.00 -6.67
C GLN A 215 13.34 -1.27 -5.49
N ASN A 216 12.41 -1.92 -4.79
CA ASN A 216 11.58 -1.34 -3.75
C ASN A 216 11.71 -2.12 -2.44
N ALA A 217 11.70 -1.41 -1.32
CA ALA A 217 11.72 -1.99 0.02
C ALA A 217 10.52 -1.44 0.83
N VAL A 218 9.31 -1.84 0.43
CA VAL A 218 8.06 -1.42 1.09
C VAL A 218 7.55 -2.58 1.93
N ILE A 219 7.44 -2.36 3.24
CA ILE A 219 7.02 -3.38 4.21
C ILE A 219 5.59 -3.11 4.66
N ALA A 220 4.69 -4.05 4.39
CA ALA A 220 3.29 -3.97 4.75
C ALA A 220 3.00 -4.77 6.03
N PRO A 221 2.58 -4.14 7.14
CA PRO A 221 2.33 -4.86 8.40
C PRO A 221 1.28 -5.98 8.28
N TYR A 222 0.24 -5.79 7.48
CA TYR A 222 -0.80 -6.82 7.30
C TYR A 222 -0.24 -8.12 6.71
N ALA A 223 0.83 -8.07 5.91
CA ALA A 223 1.49 -9.27 5.39
C ALA A 223 2.11 -10.10 6.52
N SER A 224 2.70 -9.44 7.52
CA SER A 224 3.17 -10.11 8.74
C SER A 224 2.01 -10.72 9.53
N ILE A 225 0.87 -10.02 9.58
CA ILE A 225 -0.34 -10.55 10.24
C ILE A 225 -0.87 -11.78 9.49
N LEU A 226 -0.90 -11.79 8.16
CA LEU A 226 -1.26 -12.96 7.36
C LEU A 226 -0.32 -14.15 7.64
N ALA A 227 1.00 -13.88 7.74
CA ALA A 227 2.03 -14.87 8.03
C ALA A 227 1.93 -15.48 9.44
N SER A 228 1.22 -14.83 10.37
CA SER A 228 0.98 -15.39 11.71
C SER A 228 0.24 -16.73 11.70
N GLN A 229 -0.48 -17.03 10.62
CA GLN A 229 -1.12 -18.34 10.39
C GLN A 229 -0.11 -19.49 10.22
N TYR A 230 1.17 -19.19 9.99
CA TYR A 230 2.24 -20.14 9.74
C TYR A 230 3.37 -20.03 10.76
N ASP A 231 3.77 -18.80 11.10
CA ASP A 231 4.79 -18.53 12.12
C ASP A 231 4.35 -17.36 13.01
N PRO A 232 3.49 -17.62 14.02
CA PRO A 232 2.91 -16.57 14.86
C PRO A 232 3.97 -15.85 15.71
N ILE A 233 5.02 -16.56 16.14
CA ILE A 233 6.07 -15.97 16.97
C ILE A 233 6.87 -14.95 16.14
N ALA A 234 7.37 -15.36 14.96
CA ALA A 234 8.12 -14.46 14.10
C ALA A 234 7.26 -13.27 13.62
N ALA A 235 5.98 -13.49 13.35
CA ALA A 235 5.04 -12.43 12.97
C ALA A 235 4.91 -11.37 14.07
N VAL A 236 4.71 -11.80 15.33
CA VAL A 236 4.58 -10.88 16.47
C VAL A 236 5.89 -10.12 16.73
N GLU A 237 7.04 -10.78 16.63
CA GLU A 237 8.35 -10.14 16.74
C GLU A 237 8.52 -9.04 15.69
N ASN A 238 8.19 -9.33 14.42
CA ASN A 238 8.29 -8.36 13.34
C ASN A 238 7.31 -7.19 13.48
N LEU A 239 6.07 -7.45 13.91
CA LEU A 239 5.08 -6.42 14.20
C LEU A 239 5.51 -5.51 15.36
N ASN A 240 6.21 -6.06 16.35
CA ASN A 240 6.80 -5.26 17.43
C ASN A 240 7.89 -4.32 16.90
N GLU A 241 8.73 -4.76 15.96
CA GLU A 241 9.70 -3.89 15.30
C GLU A 241 9.02 -2.81 14.46
N LEU A 242 8.01 -3.15 13.67
CA LEU A 242 7.22 -2.18 12.89
C LEU A 242 6.53 -1.15 13.79
N ARG A 243 6.02 -1.58 14.95
CA ARG A 243 5.44 -0.67 15.96
C ARG A 243 6.47 0.35 16.48
N LYS A 244 7.72 -0.07 16.74
CA LYS A 244 8.80 0.85 17.17
C LYS A 244 9.14 1.89 16.09
N LEU A 245 8.86 1.60 14.82
CA LEU A 245 9.03 2.52 13.70
C LEU A 245 7.84 3.48 13.51
N GLY A 246 6.81 3.41 14.37
CA GLY A 246 5.63 4.26 14.27
C GLY A 246 4.55 3.74 13.34
N ALA A 247 4.62 2.48 12.89
CA ALA A 247 3.64 1.91 11.97
C ALA A 247 2.28 1.63 12.62
N LEU A 248 2.14 1.71 13.95
CA LEU A 248 0.88 1.46 14.64
C LEU A 248 0.11 2.77 14.86
N GLY A 249 -1.09 2.85 14.30
CA GLY A 249 -2.02 3.97 14.47
C GLY A 249 -3.32 3.56 15.17
N ILE A 250 -4.30 4.48 15.13
CA ILE A 250 -5.57 4.37 15.87
C ILE A 250 -6.47 3.21 15.43
N TYR A 251 -6.36 2.77 14.17
CA TYR A 251 -7.16 1.66 13.62
C TYR A 251 -6.36 0.36 13.49
N GLY A 252 -5.22 0.29 14.18
CA GLY A 252 -4.23 -0.76 13.99
C GLY A 252 -3.07 -0.27 13.14
N PHE A 253 -2.35 -1.19 12.51
CA PHE A 253 -1.19 -0.82 11.71
C PHE A 253 -1.60 -0.01 10.48
N HIS A 254 -0.83 1.04 10.20
CA HIS A 254 -0.82 1.75 8.92
C HIS A 254 -0.42 0.82 7.78
N ASP A 255 -0.69 1.26 6.56
CA ASP A 255 -0.61 0.40 5.39
C ASP A 255 0.79 -0.16 5.11
N ALA A 256 1.81 0.69 5.26
CA ALA A 256 3.19 0.31 4.99
C ALA A 256 4.22 1.19 5.71
N VAL A 257 5.45 0.69 5.71
CA VAL A 257 6.68 1.43 6.01
C VAL A 257 7.59 1.31 4.80
N ASP A 258 7.90 2.43 4.14
CA ASP A 258 8.75 2.50 2.96
C ASP A 258 10.21 2.75 3.36
N PHE A 259 11.10 1.83 3.01
CA PHE A 259 12.55 1.91 3.21
C PHE A 259 13.30 2.19 1.90
N THR A 260 12.60 2.47 0.81
CA THR A 260 13.22 2.63 -0.51
C THR A 260 14.03 3.92 -0.55
N PRO A 261 15.37 3.90 -0.73
CA PRO A 261 16.23 5.07 -0.52
C PRO A 261 15.82 6.31 -1.30
N THR A 262 15.30 6.14 -2.52
CA THR A 262 14.86 7.24 -3.38
C THR A 262 13.53 7.87 -2.96
N ARG A 263 12.82 7.30 -2.00
CA ARG A 263 11.52 7.77 -1.48
C ARG A 263 11.53 8.08 0.01
N VAL A 264 12.64 7.83 0.71
CA VAL A 264 12.76 8.21 2.12
C VAL A 264 13.26 9.66 2.21
N PRO A 265 12.64 10.51 3.07
CA PRO A 265 13.14 11.86 3.31
C PRO A 265 14.59 11.89 3.77
N GLU A 266 15.31 12.95 3.43
CA GLU A 266 16.72 13.11 3.81
C GLU A 266 16.91 12.98 5.34
N GLY A 267 17.93 12.23 5.75
CA GLY A 267 18.22 11.97 7.17
C GLY A 267 17.27 10.99 7.87
N LYS A 268 16.26 10.43 7.18
CA LYS A 268 15.40 9.36 7.72
C LYS A 268 15.83 8.00 7.20
N ARG A 269 15.52 6.95 7.97
CA ARG A 269 15.74 5.54 7.57
C ARG A 269 14.55 4.94 6.81
N CYS A 270 13.35 5.44 7.10
CA CYS A 270 12.11 5.00 6.47
C CYS A 270 11.04 6.09 6.55
N ALA A 271 9.97 5.94 5.78
CA ALA A 271 8.76 6.74 5.86
C ALA A 271 7.55 5.85 6.16
N VAL A 272 6.75 6.22 7.15
CA VAL A 272 5.47 5.54 7.44
C VAL A 272 4.41 6.07 6.47
N VAL A 273 3.65 5.16 5.88
CA VAL A 273 2.58 5.47 4.93
C VAL A 273 1.27 5.51 5.70
N TYR A 274 0.81 6.71 6.07
CA TYR A 274 -0.32 6.93 6.98
C TYR A 274 -1.71 6.70 6.34
N ASN A 275 -1.86 5.59 5.60
CA ASN A 275 -3.14 5.12 5.05
C ASN A 275 -3.65 3.89 5.78
N TYR A 276 -4.94 3.60 5.61
CA TYR A 276 -5.57 2.36 6.04
C TYR A 276 -6.44 1.83 4.90
N TYR A 277 -6.25 0.56 4.52
CA TYR A 277 -7.12 -0.11 3.56
C TYR A 277 -8.03 -1.12 4.25
N ALA A 278 -9.33 -1.02 3.95
CA ALA A 278 -10.34 -1.92 4.52
C ALA A 278 -10.04 -3.40 4.24
N HIS A 279 -9.51 -3.74 3.06
CA HIS A 279 -9.20 -5.12 2.70
C HIS A 279 -7.96 -5.65 3.47
N HIS A 280 -6.91 -4.84 3.66
CA HIS A 280 -5.77 -5.22 4.50
C HIS A 280 -6.17 -5.46 5.96
N HIS A 281 -7.02 -4.61 6.53
CA HIS A 281 -7.56 -4.81 7.88
C HIS A 281 -8.50 -6.02 7.96
N GLY A 282 -9.39 -6.20 6.98
CA GLY A 282 -10.29 -7.34 6.93
C GLY A 282 -9.53 -8.67 6.88
N MET A 283 -8.49 -8.75 6.05
CA MET A 283 -7.58 -9.89 5.98
C MET A 283 -6.81 -10.10 7.29
N SER A 284 -6.35 -9.01 7.91
CA SER A 284 -5.64 -9.07 9.21
C SER A 284 -6.53 -9.65 10.31
N ILE A 285 -7.77 -9.18 10.41
CA ILE A 285 -8.76 -9.67 11.39
C ILE A 285 -9.04 -11.15 11.14
N ALA A 286 -9.26 -11.55 9.88
CA ALA A 286 -9.51 -12.94 9.52
C ALA A 286 -8.31 -13.85 9.86
N ALA A 287 -7.07 -13.38 9.62
CA ALA A 287 -5.87 -14.14 9.97
C ALA A 287 -5.73 -14.31 11.48
N VAL A 288 -5.91 -13.25 12.26
CA VAL A 288 -5.90 -13.32 13.73
C VAL A 288 -6.99 -14.25 14.24
N ALA A 289 -8.21 -14.15 13.70
CA ALA A 289 -9.31 -15.05 14.04
C ALA A 289 -8.94 -16.52 13.75
N ASN A 290 -8.33 -16.82 12.61
CA ASN A 290 -7.87 -18.17 12.31
C ASN A 290 -6.78 -18.66 13.26
N VAL A 291 -5.87 -17.80 13.72
CA VAL A 291 -4.84 -18.18 14.69
C VAL A 291 -5.46 -18.48 16.06
N VAL A 292 -6.35 -17.62 16.55
CA VAL A 292 -6.92 -17.76 17.91
C VAL A 292 -8.10 -18.74 17.99
N MET A 293 -8.80 -18.96 16.88
CA MET A 293 -9.97 -19.84 16.77
C MET A 293 -9.68 -21.10 15.95
N ASN A 294 -8.41 -21.51 15.85
CA ASN A 294 -7.99 -22.75 15.17
C ASN A 294 -8.48 -22.91 13.72
N GLY A 295 -8.60 -21.82 12.97
CA GLY A 295 -8.96 -21.85 11.56
C GLY A 295 -10.45 -21.93 11.28
N LEU A 296 -11.31 -21.51 12.21
CA LEU A 296 -12.78 -21.55 12.08
C LEU A 296 -13.30 -21.06 10.73
N LEU A 297 -12.75 -19.99 10.15
CA LEU A 297 -13.21 -19.47 8.86
C LEU A 297 -13.03 -20.49 7.73
N ARG A 298 -11.97 -21.31 7.81
CA ARG A 298 -11.74 -22.40 6.88
C ARG A 298 -12.70 -23.57 7.08
N GLU A 299 -13.07 -23.87 8.32
CA GLU A 299 -14.08 -24.88 8.62
C GLU A 299 -15.44 -24.45 8.06
N LEU A 300 -15.83 -23.19 8.28
CA LEU A 300 -17.09 -22.63 7.79
C LEU A 300 -17.17 -22.63 6.24
N PHE A 301 -16.08 -22.29 5.56
CA PHE A 301 -16.05 -22.30 4.09
C PHE A 301 -16.18 -23.72 3.52
N HIS A 302 -15.48 -24.69 4.13
CA HIS A 302 -15.47 -26.08 3.68
C HIS A 302 -16.70 -26.90 4.13
N ALA A 303 -17.49 -26.38 5.10
CA ALA A 303 -18.75 -27.00 5.50
C ALA A 303 -19.87 -26.85 4.45
N ASP A 304 -19.70 -26.01 3.41
CA ASP A 304 -20.66 -25.93 2.31
C ASP A 304 -20.48 -27.15 1.37
N PRO A 305 -21.54 -27.95 1.11
CA PRO A 305 -21.44 -29.15 0.26
C PRO A 305 -20.92 -28.87 -1.16
N VAL A 306 -21.12 -27.66 -1.67
CA VAL A 306 -20.62 -27.25 -3.00
C VAL A 306 -19.09 -27.17 -2.97
N ILE A 307 -18.52 -26.63 -1.90
CA ILE A 307 -17.06 -26.54 -1.70
C ILE A 307 -16.48 -27.92 -1.40
N GLU A 308 -17.14 -28.69 -0.53
CA GLU A 308 -16.71 -30.04 -0.15
C GLU A 308 -16.48 -30.93 -1.38
N ALA A 309 -17.39 -30.86 -2.37
CA ALA A 309 -17.28 -31.60 -3.63
C ALA A 309 -16.03 -31.25 -4.47
N ALA A 310 -15.46 -30.06 -4.29
CA ALA A 310 -14.27 -29.59 -5.01
C ALA A 310 -12.95 -29.77 -4.25
N GLU A 311 -12.97 -30.25 -2.99
CA GLU A 311 -11.79 -30.35 -2.13
C GLU A 311 -10.66 -31.22 -2.71
N LEU A 312 -10.99 -32.21 -3.52
CA LEU A 312 -10.01 -33.10 -4.13
C LEU A 312 -8.98 -32.34 -4.98
N LEU A 313 -9.33 -31.16 -5.51
CA LEU A 313 -8.42 -30.29 -6.25
C LEU A 313 -7.27 -29.75 -5.40
N LEU A 314 -7.47 -29.65 -4.09
CA LEU A 314 -6.49 -29.15 -3.14
C LEU A 314 -5.49 -30.25 -2.71
N GLN A 315 -5.75 -31.51 -3.07
CA GLN A 315 -4.91 -32.65 -2.71
C GLN A 315 -3.78 -32.86 -3.73
N GLU A 316 -2.85 -31.92 -3.79
CA GLU A 316 -1.66 -32.01 -4.64
C GLU A 316 -0.39 -32.15 -3.80
N LYS A 317 0.40 -33.19 -4.09
CA LYS A 317 1.68 -33.45 -3.39
C LYS A 317 2.73 -32.43 -3.82
N ALA A 318 3.56 -32.00 -2.88
CA ALA A 318 4.73 -31.20 -3.21
C ALA A 318 5.71 -31.98 -4.13
N PRO A 319 6.29 -31.32 -5.15
CA PRO A 319 7.26 -31.95 -6.03
C PRO A 319 8.52 -32.33 -5.26
N ARG A 320 9.05 -33.53 -5.55
CA ARG A 320 10.31 -34.03 -4.98
C ARG A 320 11.52 -33.55 -5.80
N ASP A 321 11.35 -33.48 -7.11
CA ASP A 321 12.38 -33.01 -8.03
C ASP A 321 12.14 -31.53 -8.32
N ILE A 322 13.09 -30.69 -7.90
CA ILE A 322 13.03 -29.24 -8.11
C ILE A 322 14.03 -28.92 -9.23
N PRO A 323 13.56 -28.51 -10.42
CA PRO A 323 14.45 -28.06 -11.47
C PRO A 323 15.25 -26.86 -10.95
N VAL A 324 16.58 -26.91 -11.10
CA VAL A 324 17.45 -25.79 -10.76
C VAL A 324 17.21 -24.69 -11.80
N MET A 325 16.33 -23.75 -11.49
CA MET A 325 16.25 -22.49 -12.26
C MET A 325 17.43 -21.61 -11.86
N SER A 326 18.08 -20.99 -12.86
CA SER A 326 19.12 -19.99 -12.62
C SER A 326 18.55 -18.88 -11.74
N ALA A 327 19.16 -18.67 -10.57
CA ALA A 327 18.77 -17.59 -9.66
C ALA A 327 18.71 -16.27 -10.44
N LYS A 328 17.55 -15.60 -10.40
CA LYS A 328 17.45 -14.23 -10.92
C LYS A 328 18.43 -13.36 -10.13
N HIS A 329 19.20 -12.53 -10.82
CA HIS A 329 20.09 -11.59 -10.17
C HIS A 329 19.25 -10.61 -9.33
N GLU A 330 19.44 -10.59 -8.01
CA GLU A 330 18.76 -9.64 -7.13
C GLU A 330 19.36 -8.23 -7.34
N GLU A 331 18.57 -7.32 -7.87
CA GLU A 331 18.91 -5.89 -7.91
C GLU A 331 18.84 -5.30 -6.49
N LYS A 332 19.75 -4.37 -6.16
CA LYS A 332 19.64 -3.63 -4.90
C LYS A 332 18.52 -2.58 -5.00
N PRO A 333 17.74 -2.34 -3.94
CA PRO A 333 16.76 -1.26 -3.94
C PRO A 333 17.43 0.08 -4.28
N GLY A 334 16.82 0.84 -5.20
CA GLY A 334 17.33 2.14 -5.64
C GLY A 334 18.41 2.13 -6.73
N THR A 335 18.97 0.98 -7.14
CA THR A 335 19.96 0.92 -8.26
C THR A 335 19.33 0.79 -9.65
N GLY A 336 18.01 0.56 -9.73
CA GLY A 336 17.26 0.40 -10.97
C GLY A 336 16.33 1.59 -11.26
N GLY A 337 16.34 2.07 -12.50
CA GLY A 337 15.42 3.09 -13.01
C GLY A 337 14.02 2.55 -13.28
N GLY A 338 13.37 1.95 -12.28
CA GLY A 338 11.98 1.53 -12.36
C GLY A 338 11.03 2.73 -12.41
N GLU A 339 10.06 2.66 -13.32
CA GLU A 339 9.01 3.64 -13.64
C GLU A 339 7.98 3.90 -12.51
N LEU A 340 8.33 3.71 -11.24
CA LEU A 340 7.46 4.18 -10.16
C LEU A 340 7.77 5.65 -9.88
N LEU A 341 6.73 6.49 -9.96
CA LEU A 341 6.77 7.95 -9.80
C LEU A 341 7.73 8.33 -8.67
N ARG A 342 8.87 8.90 -9.06
CA ARG A 342 9.74 9.62 -8.15
C ARG A 342 9.11 11.01 -7.99
N PRO A 343 8.98 11.55 -6.77
CA PRO A 343 8.78 12.98 -6.61
C PRO A 343 9.89 13.69 -7.40
N GLU A 344 9.55 14.42 -8.45
CA GLU A 344 10.56 14.97 -9.36
C GLU A 344 11.12 16.27 -8.75
N ILE A 345 12.06 16.11 -7.82
CA ILE A 345 12.76 17.26 -7.24
C ILE A 345 13.74 17.81 -8.28
N ARG A 346 13.44 18.99 -8.82
CA ARG A 346 14.29 19.69 -9.79
C ARG A 346 15.07 20.80 -9.08
N THR A 347 16.40 20.73 -9.15
CA THR A 347 17.29 21.74 -8.56
C THR A 347 17.94 22.59 -9.65
N VAL A 348 17.69 23.90 -9.59
CA VAL A 348 18.26 24.90 -10.49
C VAL A 348 19.30 25.73 -9.74
N THR A 349 20.57 25.47 -9.99
CA THR A 349 21.69 26.27 -9.45
C THR A 349 21.94 27.48 -10.35
N ASN A 350 22.09 28.67 -9.77
CA ASN A 350 22.29 29.95 -10.46
C ASN A 350 21.21 30.19 -11.55
N PRO A 351 19.91 30.23 -11.17
CA PRO A 351 18.79 30.34 -12.10
C PRO A 351 18.84 31.59 -13.00
N ALA A 352 19.55 32.65 -12.58
CA ALA A 352 19.74 33.86 -13.38
C ALA A 352 20.59 33.67 -14.65
N THR A 353 21.35 32.58 -14.74
CA THR A 353 22.30 32.29 -15.84
C THR A 353 21.99 30.98 -16.59
N LYS A 354 20.90 30.30 -16.23
CA LYS A 354 20.49 29.03 -16.81
C LYS A 354 19.24 29.19 -17.66
N ASP A 355 18.88 28.11 -18.37
CA ASP A 355 17.61 28.03 -19.08
C ASP A 355 16.43 28.26 -18.11
N ARG A 356 15.37 28.88 -18.63
CA ARG A 356 14.20 29.23 -17.83
C ARG A 356 13.46 27.96 -17.44
N GLU A 357 13.46 27.69 -16.15
CA GLU A 357 12.63 26.65 -15.55
C GLU A 357 11.49 27.26 -14.74
N LEU A 358 10.37 26.53 -14.69
CA LEU A 358 9.19 26.91 -13.93
C LEU A 358 8.54 25.70 -13.25
N VAL A 359 7.72 26.01 -12.26
CA VAL A 359 6.80 25.07 -11.62
C VAL A 359 5.39 25.66 -11.65
N LEU A 360 4.40 24.77 -11.80
CA LEU A 360 3.00 25.09 -11.66
C LEU A 360 2.47 24.27 -10.47
N LEU A 361 2.00 24.94 -9.41
CA LEU A 361 1.39 24.29 -8.26
C LEU A 361 -0.11 24.60 -8.24
N SER A 362 -0.94 23.62 -7.88
CA SER A 362 -2.38 23.80 -7.81
C SER A 362 -3.02 22.83 -6.82
N ASN A 363 -4.00 23.31 -6.04
CA ASN A 363 -4.89 22.45 -5.25
C ASN A 363 -6.30 22.34 -5.85
N GLY A 364 -6.46 22.70 -7.13
CA GLY A 364 -7.72 22.73 -7.86
C GLY A 364 -8.48 24.06 -7.78
N HIS A 365 -8.40 24.77 -6.66
CA HIS A 365 -9.02 26.10 -6.49
C HIS A 365 -8.02 27.23 -6.56
N TYR A 366 -6.83 27.05 -6.01
CA TYR A 366 -5.74 27.99 -6.10
C TYR A 366 -4.64 27.40 -6.97
N SER A 367 -4.16 28.18 -7.94
CA SER A 367 -3.04 27.80 -8.79
C SER A 367 -2.01 28.91 -8.86
N LEU A 368 -0.74 28.52 -8.96
CA LEU A 368 0.39 29.43 -9.06
C LEU A 368 1.42 28.91 -10.04
N MET A 369 2.05 29.82 -10.76
CA MET A 369 3.21 29.53 -11.60
C MET A 369 4.37 30.34 -11.07
N LEU A 370 5.48 29.68 -10.77
CA LEU A 370 6.72 30.31 -10.29
C LEU A 370 7.86 29.95 -11.23
N THR A 371 8.68 30.95 -11.57
CA THR A 371 9.93 30.77 -12.31
C THR A 371 11.08 30.52 -11.35
N ALA A 372 12.15 29.89 -11.82
CA ALA A 372 13.32 29.60 -10.99
C ALA A 372 14.00 30.86 -10.45
N THR A 373 13.74 32.04 -11.02
CA THR A 373 14.28 33.32 -10.56
C THR A 373 13.41 34.02 -9.52
N GLY A 374 12.20 33.51 -9.23
CA GLY A 374 11.28 34.02 -8.21
C GLY A 374 10.07 34.78 -8.74
N SER A 375 9.95 35.00 -10.04
CA SER A 375 8.80 35.64 -10.65
C SER A 375 7.61 34.69 -10.79
N GLY A 376 6.40 35.22 -10.93
CA GLY A 376 5.23 34.35 -11.04
C GLY A 376 3.89 35.04 -10.88
N TYR A 377 2.82 34.24 -11.01
CA TYR A 377 1.46 34.65 -10.70
C TYR A 377 0.74 33.62 -9.83
N SER A 378 -0.39 34.05 -9.28
CA SER A 378 -1.35 33.20 -8.60
C SER A 378 -2.79 33.56 -8.96
N ARG A 379 -3.65 32.56 -8.94
CA ARG A 379 -5.06 32.63 -9.33
C ARG A 379 -5.90 31.82 -8.35
N TRP A 380 -7.04 32.37 -7.96
CA TRP A 380 -8.08 31.66 -7.21
C TRP A 380 -9.30 31.49 -8.11
N ASN A 381 -9.60 30.25 -8.51
CA ASN A 381 -10.59 29.87 -9.51
C ASN A 381 -10.43 30.69 -10.79
N ASN A 382 -11.33 31.66 -11.01
CA ASN A 382 -11.29 32.53 -12.18
C ASN A 382 -10.70 33.93 -11.95
N LEU A 383 -10.18 34.19 -10.75
CA LEU A 383 -9.71 35.50 -10.31
C LEU A 383 -8.18 35.51 -10.17
N SER A 384 -7.50 36.40 -10.89
CA SER A 384 -6.06 36.62 -10.68
C SER A 384 -5.84 37.31 -9.33
N VAL A 385 -5.07 36.66 -8.45
CA VAL A 385 -4.66 37.20 -7.14
C VAL A 385 -3.40 38.03 -7.30
N SER A 386 -2.38 37.49 -7.96
CA SER A 386 -1.22 38.24 -8.45
C SER A 386 -1.15 38.13 -9.97
N ARG A 387 -0.72 39.21 -10.63
CA ARG A 387 -0.62 39.25 -12.10
C ARG A 387 0.84 39.11 -12.51
N TRP A 388 1.05 38.36 -13.57
CA TRP A 388 2.35 38.18 -14.22
C TRP A 388 2.22 38.46 -15.70
N LYS A 389 3.29 38.99 -16.29
CA LYS A 389 3.41 39.16 -17.72
C LYS A 389 4.70 38.48 -18.16
N ALA A 390 4.58 37.55 -19.10
CA ALA A 390 5.75 36.94 -19.71
C ALA A 390 6.57 38.03 -20.42
N ASP A 391 7.83 38.17 -20.01
CA ASP A 391 8.81 38.98 -20.71
C ASP A 391 10.02 38.08 -21.04
N PRO A 392 10.38 37.92 -22.32
CA PRO A 392 11.47 37.05 -22.73
C PRO A 392 12.86 37.60 -22.37
N THR A 393 12.96 38.88 -22.01
CA THR A 393 14.22 39.58 -21.67
C THR A 393 14.38 39.73 -20.17
N GLU A 394 13.32 40.15 -19.48
CA GLU A 394 13.32 40.35 -18.02
C GLU A 394 12.41 39.34 -17.32
N ASP A 395 12.71 39.00 -16.07
CA ASP A 395 11.85 38.12 -15.25
C ASP A 395 11.57 38.79 -13.91
N ARG A 396 10.78 39.89 -13.95
CA ARG A 396 10.60 40.82 -12.81
C ARG A 396 9.14 41.07 -12.42
N TRP A 397 8.23 40.21 -12.85
CA TRP A 397 6.81 40.34 -12.54
C TRP A 397 6.44 39.31 -11.48
N GLY A 398 5.83 39.73 -10.38
CA GLY A 398 5.48 38.82 -9.29
C GLY A 398 5.39 39.52 -7.95
N GLN A 399 5.37 38.71 -6.89
CA GLN A 399 5.46 39.18 -5.51
C GLN A 399 6.85 38.83 -4.99
N PHE A 400 7.55 39.83 -4.45
CA PHE A 400 8.94 39.70 -4.05
C PHE A 400 9.14 40.17 -2.63
N ILE A 401 10.07 39.51 -1.93
CA ILE A 401 10.56 39.91 -0.62
C ILE A 401 11.94 40.54 -0.82
N PHE A 402 12.14 41.70 -0.23
CA PHE A 402 13.42 42.43 -0.27
C PHE A 402 14.05 42.44 1.11
N LEU A 403 15.36 42.24 1.14
CA LEU A 403 16.18 42.37 2.34
C LEU A 403 17.13 43.55 2.15
N ARG A 404 17.45 44.23 3.26
CA ARG A 404 18.42 45.31 3.31
C ARG A 404 19.32 45.10 4.51
N ASP A 405 20.63 45.07 4.28
CA ASP A 405 21.61 45.14 5.36
C ASP A 405 21.64 46.57 5.91
N THR A 406 21.42 46.70 7.22
CA THR A 406 21.40 47.99 7.91
C THR A 406 22.79 48.58 8.12
N THR A 407 23.84 47.77 7.99
CA THR A 407 25.24 48.20 8.17
C THR A 407 25.82 48.76 6.88
N SER A 408 25.83 47.98 5.80
CA SER A 408 26.31 48.43 4.48
C SER A 408 25.31 49.31 3.73
N GLY A 409 24.02 49.17 4.03
CA GLY A 409 22.93 49.83 3.32
C GLY A 409 22.52 49.13 2.03
N GLU A 410 23.21 48.06 1.62
CA GLU A 410 22.89 47.27 0.42
C GLU A 410 21.57 46.52 0.56
N TRP A 411 20.88 46.29 -0.56
CA TRP A 411 19.60 45.59 -0.58
C TRP A 411 19.43 44.73 -1.83
N TRP A 412 18.72 43.61 -1.67
CA TRP A 412 18.51 42.59 -2.69
C TRP A 412 17.14 41.90 -2.54
N SER A 413 16.69 41.20 -3.58
CA SER A 413 15.55 40.28 -3.49
C SER A 413 15.98 38.96 -2.88
N THR A 414 15.11 38.30 -2.10
CA THR A 414 15.37 36.95 -1.55
C THR A 414 15.50 35.87 -2.63
N THR A 415 14.97 36.15 -3.83
CA THR A 415 15.09 35.35 -5.04
C THR A 415 16.13 35.96 -6.00
N ALA A 416 16.47 35.27 -7.09
CA ALA A 416 17.52 35.74 -8.01
C ALA A 416 17.14 37.05 -8.73
N GLU A 417 15.88 37.19 -9.14
CA GLU A 417 15.29 38.43 -9.62
C GLU A 417 14.30 38.98 -8.59
N PRO A 418 13.94 40.28 -8.61
CA PRO A 418 14.35 41.31 -9.58
C PRO A 418 15.65 42.03 -9.21
N ARG A 419 16.21 41.82 -8.01
CA ARG A 419 17.38 42.57 -7.52
C ARG A 419 18.49 41.64 -7.06
N ARG A 420 19.50 41.51 -7.93
CA ARG A 420 20.73 40.78 -7.65
C ARG A 420 21.67 41.57 -6.71
N ALA A 421 22.41 40.86 -5.88
CA ALA A 421 23.54 41.35 -5.11
C ALA A 421 24.86 40.86 -5.70
N GLU A 422 25.94 41.60 -5.44
CA GLU A 422 27.28 41.19 -5.86
C GLU A 422 27.72 39.93 -5.08
N GLY A 423 28.28 38.95 -5.79
CA GLY A 423 28.73 37.69 -5.19
C GLY A 423 27.61 36.78 -4.67
N GLU A 424 26.34 37.04 -5.04
CA GLU A 424 25.23 36.19 -4.60
C GLU A 424 25.36 34.74 -5.08
N GLN A 425 24.98 33.80 -4.23
CA GLN A 425 24.78 32.40 -4.60
C GLN A 425 23.30 32.08 -4.50
N THR A 426 22.71 31.61 -5.58
CA THR A 426 21.27 31.33 -5.66
C THR A 426 21.02 29.88 -6.10
N LYS A 427 20.06 29.24 -5.43
CA LYS A 427 19.59 27.89 -5.74
C LYS A 427 18.08 27.85 -5.59
N THR A 428 17.40 27.28 -6.57
CA THR A 428 15.96 27.03 -6.51
C THR A 428 15.70 25.53 -6.54
N VAL A 429 14.77 25.07 -5.71
CA VAL A 429 14.34 23.67 -5.64
C VAL A 429 12.84 23.63 -5.89
N PHE A 430 12.43 22.94 -6.95
CA PHE A 430 11.04 22.65 -7.22
C PHE A 430 10.72 21.22 -6.79
N GLY A 431 9.72 21.08 -5.93
CA GLY A 431 9.03 19.82 -5.66
C GLY A 431 7.62 19.84 -6.27
N ASP A 432 6.90 18.74 -6.10
CA ASP A 432 5.50 18.64 -6.54
C ASP A 432 4.56 19.43 -5.60
N GLU A 433 5.01 19.67 -4.37
CA GLU A 433 4.25 20.28 -3.29
C GLU A 433 4.65 21.72 -2.98
N LYS A 434 5.84 22.18 -3.40
CA LYS A 434 6.40 23.48 -3.03
C LYS A 434 7.50 23.98 -3.95
N ALA A 435 7.81 25.28 -3.85
CA ALA A 435 9.01 25.89 -4.40
C ALA A 435 9.87 26.53 -3.30
N GLU A 436 11.15 26.17 -3.25
CA GLU A 436 12.11 26.78 -2.32
C GLU A 436 13.16 27.61 -3.05
N PHE A 437 13.35 28.84 -2.58
CA PHE A 437 14.39 29.75 -3.06
C PHE A 437 15.42 29.99 -1.98
N HIS A 438 16.66 29.61 -2.26
CA HIS A 438 17.80 29.76 -1.38
C HIS A 438 18.75 30.80 -1.96
N LYS A 439 19.12 31.79 -1.15
CA LYS A 439 20.04 32.85 -1.54
C LYS A 439 21.00 33.19 -0.42
N THR A 440 22.29 33.27 -0.76
CA THR A 440 23.35 33.71 0.16
C THR A 440 24.07 34.90 -0.43
N VAL A 441 24.24 35.97 0.37
CA VAL A 441 24.96 37.20 0.04
C VAL A 441 25.90 37.51 1.20
N GLY A 442 27.20 37.36 0.98
CA GLY A 442 28.19 37.45 2.06
C GLY A 442 27.92 36.42 3.17
N GLU A 443 27.68 36.89 4.39
CA GLU A 443 27.36 36.06 5.57
C GLU A 443 25.85 35.86 5.79
N LEU A 444 25.00 36.47 4.96
CA LEU A 444 23.54 36.44 5.12
C LEU A 444 22.93 35.40 4.19
N THR A 445 22.15 34.49 4.76
CA THR A 445 21.38 33.47 4.01
C THR A 445 19.88 33.70 4.21
N SER A 446 19.12 33.59 3.12
CA SER A 446 17.66 33.62 3.13
C SER A 446 17.10 32.40 2.42
N THR A 447 16.04 31.83 2.99
CA THR A 447 15.23 30.78 2.38
C THR A 447 13.78 31.22 2.34
N VAL A 448 13.17 31.16 1.16
CA VAL A 448 11.74 31.44 0.96
C VAL A 448 11.08 30.18 0.42
N GLU A 449 10.07 29.70 1.14
CA GLU A 449 9.22 28.59 0.72
C GLU A 449 7.86 29.15 0.28
N VAL A 450 7.37 28.71 -0.87
CA VAL A 450 6.06 29.06 -1.43
C VAL A 450 5.22 27.81 -1.63
#